data_AF-A0A817WJF2-F1
#
_entry.id   AF-A0A817WJF2-F1
#
_cell.length_a   1.000
_cell.length_b   1.000
_cell.length_c   1.000
_cell.angle_alpha   90.00
_cell.angle_beta   90.00
_cell.angle_gamma   90.00
#
_symmetry.space_group_name_H-M   'P 1'
#
loop_
_entity.id
_entity.type
_entity.pdbx_description
1 polymer ?
#
loop_
_entity_poly.entity_id
_entity_poly.type
_entity_poly.pdbx_seq_one_letter_code
_entity_poly.pdbx_strand_id
1 'polypeptide(L)' 'VNNGSGTFLTQITYATGTYPASVAVVDVNSDNKPDIIVGNAGSNAVSVLLHC' A
#
# COMPACT_ATOMS: atom_id res chain seq x y z
N VAL A 1 -12.38 2.16 0.83
CA VAL A 1 -13.58 2.57 0.08
C VAL A 1 -14.24 3.73 0.83
N ASN A 2 -14.42 4.89 0.19
CA ASN A 2 -15.33 5.92 0.69
C ASN A 2 -16.72 5.51 0.18
N ASN A 3 -17.69 5.37 1.08
CA ASN A 3 -19.07 4.96 0.77
C ASN A 3 -20.01 6.15 0.54
N GLY A 4 -19.49 7.34 0.26
CA GLY A 4 -20.27 8.56 0.04
C GLY A 4 -20.96 9.13 1.28
N SER A 5 -20.87 8.48 2.47
CA SER A 5 -21.52 8.94 3.69
C SER A 5 -20.70 9.92 4.53
N GLY A 6 -19.53 10.37 4.02
CA GLY A 6 -18.63 11.28 4.76
C GLY A 6 -17.95 10.65 5.97
N THR A 7 -18.06 9.33 6.13
CA THR A 7 -17.43 8.56 7.21
C THR A 7 -16.22 7.82 6.69
N PHE A 8 -15.15 7.77 7.48
CA PHE A 8 -13.98 6.93 7.18
C PHE A 8 -14.23 5.49 7.61
N LEU A 9 -13.74 4.53 6.82
CA LEU A 9 -13.67 3.14 7.25
C LEU A 9 -12.66 2.99 8.38
N THR A 10 -12.75 1.87 9.10
CA THR A 10 -11.72 1.45 10.05
C THR A 10 -10.36 1.39 9.36
N GLN A 11 -9.35 1.98 10.01
CA GLN A 11 -7.97 1.92 9.54
C GLN A 11 -7.48 0.48 9.44
N ILE A 12 -6.76 0.18 8.37
CA ILE A 12 -6.01 -1.08 8.20
C ILE A 12 -4.52 -0.73 8.15
N THR A 13 -3.71 -1.48 8.90
CA THR A 13 -2.26 -1.32 8.93
C THR A 13 -1.60 -2.46 8.18
N TYR A 14 -0.73 -2.12 7.22
CA TYR A 14 0.10 -3.07 6.51
C TYR A 14 1.56 -2.88 6.92
N ALA A 15 2.23 -3.98 7.26
CA ALA A 15 3.62 -3.95 7.65
C ALA A 15 4.52 -3.58 6.46
N THR A 16 5.57 -2.81 6.74
CA THR A 16 6.61 -2.42 5.78
C THR A 16 8.00 -2.69 6.40
N GLY A 17 9.06 -2.41 5.64
CA GLY A 17 10.42 -2.43 6.18
C GLY A 17 10.74 -1.22 7.06
N THR A 18 12.02 -1.00 7.36
CA THR A 18 12.45 0.13 8.21
C THR A 18 12.72 1.39 7.38
N TYR A 19 12.44 2.55 7.97
CA TYR A 19 12.53 3.87 7.31
C TYR A 19 11.93 3.89 5.88
N PRO A 20 10.61 3.66 5.73
CA PRO A 20 9.94 3.82 4.44
C PRO A 20 10.07 5.26 3.95
N ALA A 21 10.55 5.45 2.72
CA ALA A 21 10.88 6.77 2.16
C ALA A 21 10.06 7.13 0.92
N SER A 22 9.47 6.14 0.24
CA SER A 22 8.68 6.35 -0.96
C SER A 22 7.53 5.34 -1.07
N VAL A 23 6.46 5.76 -1.74
CA VAL A 23 5.28 4.94 -2.04
C VAL A 23 4.82 5.17 -3.47
N ALA A 24 4.41 4.10 -4.14
CA ALA A 24 3.75 4.13 -5.45
C ALA A 24 2.50 3.26 -5.43
N VAL A 25 1.51 3.63 -6.26
CA VAL A 25 0.26 2.89 -6.44
C VAL A 25 0.11 2.54 -7.91
N VAL A 26 0.11 1.24 -8.20
CA VAL A 26 0.03 0.70 -9.57
C VAL A 26 -0.40 -0.76 -9.49
N ASP A 27 -1.20 -1.23 -10.44
CA ASP A 27 -1.51 -2.65 -10.61
C ASP A 27 -0.26 -3.37 -11.14
N VAL A 28 0.43 -4.14 -10.28
CA VAL A 28 1.66 -4.85 -10.66
C VAL A 28 1.42 -6.31 -11.03
N ASN A 29 0.31 -6.88 -10.60
CA ASN A 29 -0.01 -8.30 -10.80
C ASN A 29 -1.05 -8.54 -11.92
N SER A 30 -1.55 -7.47 -12.56
CA SER A 30 -2.56 -7.47 -13.62
C SER A 30 -3.91 -8.04 -13.19
N ASP A 31 -4.33 -7.81 -11.94
CA ASP A 31 -5.64 -8.22 -11.44
C ASP A 31 -6.71 -7.11 -11.49
N ASN A 32 -6.36 -5.97 -12.11
CA ASN A 32 -7.17 -4.76 -12.22
C ASN A 32 -7.45 -4.07 -10.87
N LYS A 33 -6.69 -4.36 -9.82
CA LYS A 33 -6.75 -3.66 -8.53
C LYS A 33 -5.43 -2.92 -8.30
N PRO A 34 -5.50 -1.69 -7.75
CA PRO A 34 -4.29 -0.92 -7.47
C PRO A 34 -3.51 -1.56 -6.32
N ASP A 35 -2.26 -1.95 -6.55
CA ASP A 35 -1.36 -2.43 -5.49
C ASP A 35 -0.57 -1.27 -4.86
N ILE A 36 0.04 -1.54 -3.71
CA ILE A 36 0.93 -0.58 -3.04
C ILE A 36 2.36 -1.11 -3.02
N ILE A 37 3.30 -0.29 -3.50
CA ILE A 37 4.74 -0.56 -3.47
C ILE A 37 5.40 0.46 -2.54
N VAL A 38 6.20 -0.01 -1.59
CA VAL A 38 6.91 0.83 -0.61
C VAL A 38 8.41 0.60 -0.68
N GLY A 39 9.18 1.68 -0.87
CA GLY A 39 10.64 1.67 -0.79
C GLY A 39 11.13 1.89 0.64
N ASN A 40 11.82 0.90 1.22
CA ASN A 40 12.30 0.95 2.59
C ASN A 40 13.80 1.25 2.64
N ALA A 41 14.15 2.52 2.89
CA ALA A 41 15.53 3.00 2.87
C ALA A 41 16.37 2.44 4.03
N GLY A 42 15.73 2.08 5.15
CA GLY A 42 16.41 1.56 6.33
C GLY A 42 16.73 0.07 6.27
N SER A 43 16.01 -0.70 5.47
CA SER A 43 16.15 -2.16 5.39
C SER A 43 16.66 -2.66 4.04
N ASN A 44 16.97 -1.77 3.10
CA ASN A 44 17.36 -2.12 1.73
C ASN A 44 16.37 -3.10 1.06
N ALA A 45 15.07 -2.91 1.29
CA ALA A 45 14.02 -3.81 0.82
C ALA A 45 12.85 -3.05 0.20
N VAL A 46 12.09 -3.73 -0.65
CA VAL A 46 10.81 -3.24 -1.19
C VAL A 46 9.69 -4.07 -0.60
N SER A 47 8.65 -3.42 -0.08
CA SER A 47 7.42 -4.08 0.35
C SER A 47 6.36 -3.95 -0.73
N VAL A 48 5.65 -5.05 -1.01
CA VAL A 48 4.55 -5.08 -1.99
C VAL A 48 3.31 -5.60 -1.29
N LEU A 49 2.24 -4.81 -1.32
CA LEU A 49 0.91 -5.20 -0.88
C LEU A 49 0.03 -5.39 -2.10
N LEU A 50 -0.42 -6.62 -2.31
CA LEU A 50 -1.40 -6.96 -3.33
C LEU A 50 -2.81 -6.78 -2.75
N HIS A 51 -3.66 -6.02 -3.43
CA HIS A 51 -5.05 -5.87 -3.00
C HIS A 51 -5.94 -6.96 -3.58
N CYS A 52 -6.70 -7.64 -2.71
CA CYS A 52 -7.70 -8.63 -3.10
C CYS A 52 -9.09 -8.03 -3.34
#